data_AF-A0A353HQA5-F1
#
_entry.id   AF-A0A353HQA5-F1
#
_cell.length_a   1.000
_cell.length_b   1.000
_cell.length_c   1.000
_cell.angle_alpha   90.00
_cell.angle_beta   90.00
_cell.angle_gamma   90.00
#
_symmetry.space_group_name_H-M   'P 1'
#
loop_
_entity.id
_entity.type
_entity.pdbx_description
1 polymer ?
#
loop_
_entity_poly.entity_id
_entity_poly.type
_entity_poly.pdbx_seq_one_letter_code
_entity_poly.pdbx_strand_id
1 'polypeptide(L)' 'IMKKSRELGMQTFDQALFDLYEADKISYEDALRNADSVNDLRLTIKLNSKHAKNRDFSAGTEHLGLV' A
#
# COMPACT_ATOMS: atom_id res chain seq x y z
N ILE A 1 -6.16 5.43 17.39
CA ILE A 1 -6.57 4.21 18.13
C ILE A 1 -6.33 2.91 17.36
N MET A 2 -6.62 2.83 16.06
CA MET A 2 -6.45 1.57 15.29
C MET A 2 -4.99 1.20 14.94
N LYS A 3 -4.10 2.17 14.67
CA LYS A 3 -2.68 1.89 14.36
C LYS A 3 -1.89 1.20 15.49
N LYS A 4 -2.35 1.29 16.74
CA LYS A 4 -1.73 0.65 17.92
C LYS A 4 -2.39 -0.68 18.33
N SER A 5 -3.45 -1.12 17.65
CA SER A 5 -4.19 -2.35 18.01
C SER A 5 -3.89 -3.54 17.08
N ARG A 6 -2.74 -3.53 16.41
CA ARG A 6 -2.25 -4.70 15.67
C ARG A 6 -1.93 -5.88 16.60
N GLU A 7 -1.63 -5.60 17.87
CA GLU A 7 -1.38 -6.59 18.93
C GLU A 7 -2.65 -7.31 19.41
N LEU A 8 -3.84 -6.84 19.01
CA LEU A 8 -5.15 -7.45 19.34
C LEU A 8 -5.78 -8.22 18.17
N GLY A 9 -5.04 -8.45 17.07
CA GLY A 9 -5.56 -9.19 15.91
C GLY A 9 -6.61 -8.44 15.09
N MET A 10 -6.78 -7.12 15.31
CA MET A 10 -7.67 -6.31 14.49
C MET A 10 -6.98 -5.94 13.18
N GLN A 11 -7.51 -6.49 12.09
CA GLN A 11 -7.10 -6.19 10.73
C GLN A 11 -8.20 -5.37 10.07
N THR A 12 -7.85 -4.21 9.53
CA THR A 12 -8.78 -3.44 8.70
C THR A 12 -8.93 -4.11 7.34
N PHE A 13 -10.06 -3.88 6.68
CA PHE A 13 -10.29 -4.44 5.35
C PHE A 13 -9.22 -3.98 4.34
N ASP A 14 -8.84 -2.70 4.38
CA ASP A 14 -7.75 -2.17 3.54
C ASP A 14 -6.40 -2.87 3.79
N GLN A 15 -6.10 -3.27 5.03
CA GLN A 15 -4.89 -4.03 5.32
C GLN A 15 -4.96 -5.45 4.72
N ALA A 16 -6.14 -6.09 4.78
CA ALA A 16 -6.37 -7.37 4.12
C ALA A 16 -6.17 -7.26 2.60
N LEU A 17 -6.71 -6.20 1.97
CA LEU A 17 -6.54 -5.94 0.54
C LEU A 17 -5.07 -5.70 0.18
N PHE A 18 -4.32 -4.97 1.01
CA PHE A 18 -2.88 -4.80 0.83
C PHE A 18 -2.14 -6.14 0.89
N ASP A 19 -2.42 -6.97 1.90
CA ASP A 19 -1.75 -8.26 2.08
C ASP A 19 -2.08 -9.23 0.92
N LEU A 20 -3.33 -9.23 0.44
CA LEU A 20 -3.76 -10.00 -0.73
C LEU A 20 -3.09 -9.52 -2.02
N TYR A 21 -2.95 -8.21 -2.20
CA TYR A 21 -2.22 -7.63 -3.33
C TYR A 21 -0.73 -7.98 -3.29
N GLU A 22 -0.08 -7.89 -2.11
CA GLU A 22 1.32 -8.30 -1.94
C GLU A 22 1.54 -9.80 -2.15
N ALA A 23 0.55 -10.63 -1.85
CA ALA A 23 0.56 -12.06 -2.11
C ALA A 23 0.21 -12.43 -3.57
N ASP A 24 0.06 -11.44 -4.46
CA ASP A 24 -0.32 -11.60 -5.87
C ASP A 24 -1.67 -12.34 -6.05
N LYS A 25 -2.55 -12.26 -5.04
CA LYS A 25 -3.86 -12.93 -5.05
C LYS A 25 -4.93 -12.10 -5.75
N ILE A 26 -4.77 -10.78 -5.78
CA ILE A 26 -5.67 -9.82 -6.41
C ILE A 26 -4.87 -8.78 -7.16
N SER A 27 -5.48 -8.21 -8.21
CA SER A 27 -4.87 -7.14 -9.00
C SER A 27 -4.87 -5.82 -8.24
N TYR A 28 -3.98 -4.89 -8.61
CA TYR A 28 -3.97 -3.53 -8.07
C TYR A 28 -5.32 -2.81 -8.24
N GLU A 29 -5.95 -2.98 -9.40
CA GLU A 29 -7.26 -2.40 -9.70
C GLU A 29 -8.37 -3.00 -8.81
N ASP A 30 -8.32 -4.30 -8.55
CA ASP A 30 -9.29 -4.98 -7.67
C ASP A 30 -9.11 -4.55 -6.22
N ALA A 31 -7.87 -4.41 -5.75
CA ALA A 31 -7.58 -3.89 -4.43
C ALA A 31 -8.12 -2.46 -4.26
N LEU A 32 -7.88 -1.57 -5.22
CA LEU A 32 -8.37 -0.19 -5.16
C LEU A 32 -9.89 -0.08 -5.30
N ARG A 33 -10.53 -0.92 -6.12
CA ARG A 33 -11.99 -0.87 -6.32
C ARG A 33 -12.76 -1.25 -5.06
N ASN A 34 -12.20 -2.14 -4.24
CA ASN A 34 -12.83 -2.63 -3.02
C ASN A 34 -12.36 -1.89 -1.76
N ALA A 35 -11.37 -1.00 -1.87
CA ALA A 35 -10.87 -0.26 -0.72
C ALA A 35 -11.91 0.73 -0.20
N ASP A 36 -12.10 0.78 1.12
CA ASP A 36 -12.92 1.83 1.75
C ASP A 36 -12.25 3.19 1.57
N SER A 37 -10.91 3.21 1.63
CA SER A 37 -10.10 4.42 1.44
C SER A 37 -9.09 4.22 0.31
N VAL A 38 -9.57 4.32 -0.93
CA VAL A 38 -8.77 4.14 -2.16
C VAL A 38 -7.46 4.95 -2.15
N ASN A 39 -7.50 6.19 -1.66
CA ASN A 39 -6.32 7.05 -1.58
C ASN A 39 -5.28 6.54 -0.57
N ASP A 40 -5.72 6.16 0.63
CA ASP A 40 -4.85 5.59 1.67
C ASP A 40 -4.28 4.24 1.25
N LEU A 41 -5.09 3.36 0.66
CA LEU A 41 -4.63 2.07 0.16
C LEU A 41 -3.63 2.25 -0.98
N ARG A 42 -3.89 3.17 -1.92
CA ARG A 42 -2.96 3.53 -3.00
C ARG A 42 -1.62 4.01 -2.47
N LEU A 43 -1.63 4.91 -1.49
CA LEU A 43 -0.41 5.43 -0.88
C LEU A 43 0.34 4.32 -0.14
N THR A 44 -0.38 3.49 0.61
CA THR A 44 0.18 2.34 1.34
C THR A 44 0.84 1.33 0.40
N ILE A 45 0.15 0.97 -0.69
CA ILE A 45 0.68 0.11 -1.75
C ILE A 45 1.95 0.73 -2.34
N LYS A 46 1.93 2.01 -2.71
CA LYS A 46 3.10 2.69 -3.29
C LYS A 46 4.31 2.75 -2.35
N LEU A 47 4.10 3.03 -1.06
CA LEU A 47 5.18 3.22 -0.10
C LEU A 47 5.72 1.91 0.47
N ASN A 48 4.87 0.89 0.64
CA ASN A 48 5.22 -0.33 1.37
C ASN A 48 5.25 -1.59 0.51
N SER A 49 4.62 -1.59 -0.69
CA SER A 49 4.58 -2.80 -1.50
C SER A 49 5.94 -3.14 -2.10
N LYS A 50 6.30 -4.42 -2.05
CA LYS A 50 7.47 -4.96 -2.75
C LYS A 50 7.35 -4.83 -4.27
N HIS A 51 6.13 -4.87 -4.82
CA HIS A 51 5.87 -4.65 -6.24
C HIS A 51 6.07 -3.18 -6.64
N ALA A 52 5.82 -2.23 -5.73
CA ALA A 52 6.05 -0.81 -6.00
C ALA A 52 7.55 -0.48 -6.10
N LYS A 53 8.42 -1.22 -5.40
CA LYS A 53 9.89 -1.10 -5.57
C LYS A 53 10.38 -1.49 -6.97
N ASN A 54 9.64 -2.33 -7.69
CA ASN A 54 10.00 -2.78 -9.04
C ASN A 54 9.47 -1.83 -10.14
N ARG A 55 8.47 -0.98 -9.83
CA ARG A 55 8.10 0.16 -10.68
C ARG A 55 8.86 1.39 -10.22
N ASP A 56 10.10 1.51 -10.67
CA ASP A 56 10.87 2.77 -10.76
C ASP A 56 10.47 3.86 -9.77
N PHE A 57 10.84 3.69 -8.50
CA PHE A 57 10.90 4.81 -7.56
C PHE A 57 12.15 5.69 -7.80
N SER A 58 13.03 5.30 -8.72
CA SER A 58 14.24 6.06 -9.07
C SER A 58 14.00 7.18 -10.09
N ALA A 59 12.87 7.20 -10.82
CA ALA A 59 12.61 8.19 -11.87
C ALA A 59 11.96 9.50 -11.37
N GLY A 60 11.75 9.64 -10.05
CA GLY A 60 11.04 10.81 -9.48
C GLY A 60 11.70 11.47 -8.28
N THR A 61 12.71 10.84 -7.67
CA THR A 61 13.41 11.40 -6.50
C THR A 61 14.65 12.22 -6.87
N GLU A 62 15.02 12.30 -8.15
CA GLU A 62 16.13 13.13 -8.65
C GLU A 62 15.82 14.64 -8.67
N HIS A 63 14.55 15.04 -8.48
CA HIS A 63 14.16 16.46 -8.46
C HIS A 63 14.11 17.09 -7.06
N LEU A 64 14.14 16.31 -5.97
CA LEU A 64 14.26 16.86 -4.60
C LEU A 64 15.71 16.85 -4.13
N GLY A 65 16.58 17.48 -4.93
CA GLY A 65 17.88 17.93 -4.44
C GLY A 65 17.68 18.93 -3.30
N LEU A 66 17.85 18.46 -2.08
CA LEU A 66 18.20 19.31 -0.95
C LEU A 66 19.67 19.05 -0.66
N VAL A 67 20.49 20.02 -1.08
CA VAL A 67 21.84 20.27 -0.59
C VAL A 67 21.84 20.61 0.90
#